data_AF-A0A5C6S8L9-F1
#
_entry.id   AF-A0A5C6S8L9-F1
#
_cell.length_a   1.000
_cell.length_b   1.000
_cell.length_c   1.000
_cell.angle_alpha   90.00
_cell.angle_beta   90.00
_cell.angle_gamma   90.00
#
_symmetry.space_group_name_H-M   'P 1'
#
loop_
_entity.id
_entity.type
_entity.pdbx_description
1 polymer ?
#
loop_
_entity_poly.entity_id
_entity_poly.type
_entity_poly.pdbx_seq_one_letter_code
_entity_poly.pdbx_strand_id
1 'polypeptide(L)'
;MGKLVDGIWHDQWYDTESTGGRFQRTTTSWRNWITPDGAPGPTGEGGFAPESGRYHLYVSLACPWAHRALIFRALKGLTPHIDVSAVHPDMLSEGWEFRTDFPAATGDKLFGTPYLRDIYLRADPKASGRVTVPVLWDKQQNTIVSNESAEIIRMFNSAFDELTGNELDFWPENLRPQIEALNTRIYDTVNNGVYKAGFATTQDAYDEAIGPLFDSLDWLEDLLSQNRYLTGDRLTEADWRLFTTMVRFDPVYHTHFKCNRKWLREYPNLWGWTRELYQMPGVAGTVDFDHIVRHYHYSHDTINPNRIIPINPVIDWMEPHGRG
;
A
#
# COMPACT_ATOMS: atom_id res chain seq x y z
N MET A 1 7.05 -4.15 -14.05
CA MET A 1 6.52 -5.20 -13.15
C MET A 1 6.18 -6.42 -13.97
N GLY A 2 7.01 -7.46 -13.88
CA GLY A 2 6.76 -8.75 -14.49
C GLY A 2 5.82 -9.65 -13.68
N LYS A 3 5.84 -10.94 -13.98
CA LYS A 3 5.09 -12.01 -13.32
C LYS A 3 5.90 -13.31 -13.35
N LEU A 4 5.59 -14.23 -12.44
CA LEU A 4 6.03 -15.62 -12.55
C LEU A 4 4.99 -16.44 -13.31
N VAL A 5 5.44 -17.39 -14.12
CA VAL A 5 4.63 -18.44 -14.75
C VAL A 5 5.37 -19.76 -14.57
N ASP A 6 4.78 -20.68 -13.81
CA ASP A 6 5.37 -21.98 -13.45
C ASP A 6 6.82 -21.87 -12.92
N GLY A 7 7.08 -20.85 -12.09
CA GLY A 7 8.40 -20.59 -11.52
C GLY A 7 9.36 -19.79 -12.40
N ILE A 8 8.97 -19.45 -13.64
CA ILE A 8 9.81 -18.71 -14.58
C ILE A 8 9.43 -17.23 -14.58
N TRP A 9 10.42 -16.33 -14.49
CA TRP A 9 10.21 -14.89 -14.56
C TRP A 9 9.91 -14.42 -15.98
N HIS A 10 8.84 -13.63 -16.12
CA HIS A 10 8.46 -12.98 -17.36
C HIS A 10 8.30 -11.48 -17.12
N ASP A 11 9.12 -10.67 -17.79
CA ASP A 11 8.96 -9.23 -17.82
C ASP A 11 7.81 -8.82 -18.75
N GLN A 12 6.59 -8.98 -18.26
CA GLN A 12 5.37 -8.62 -18.97
C GLN A 12 4.53 -7.69 -18.10
N TRP A 13 4.22 -6.50 -18.60
CA TRP A 13 3.31 -5.57 -17.92
C TRP A 13 1.85 -6.06 -17.96
N TYR A 14 0.91 -5.28 -17.43
CA TYR A 14 -0.52 -5.53 -17.57
C TYR A 14 -0.96 -5.31 -19.02
N ASP A 15 -1.78 -6.24 -19.53
CA ASP A 15 -2.37 -6.14 -20.85
C ASP A 15 -3.58 -5.19 -20.80
N THR A 16 -3.37 -3.96 -21.25
CA THR A 16 -4.44 -2.96 -21.41
C THR A 16 -5.07 -3.01 -22.79
N GLU A 17 -4.46 -3.69 -23.77
CA GLU A 17 -4.96 -3.74 -25.13
C GLU A 17 -6.24 -4.59 -25.20
N SER A 18 -6.25 -5.76 -24.55
CA SER A 18 -7.42 -6.65 -24.47
C SER A 18 -8.61 -6.08 -23.72
N THR A 19 -8.41 -5.00 -22.95
CA THR A 19 -9.45 -4.34 -22.13
C THR A 19 -9.90 -2.98 -22.69
N GLY A 20 -9.48 -2.64 -23.92
CA GLY A 20 -9.82 -1.37 -24.56
C GLY A 20 -9.10 -0.16 -23.93
N GLY A 21 -7.91 -0.36 -23.39
CA GLY A 21 -7.08 0.64 -22.74
C GLY A 21 -7.24 0.75 -21.23
N ARG A 22 -8.05 -0.12 -20.59
CA ARG A 22 -8.33 -0.08 -19.15
C ARG A 22 -7.31 -0.87 -18.34
N PHE A 23 -6.76 -0.25 -17.30
CA PHE A 23 -5.93 -0.97 -16.34
C PHE A 23 -6.78 -1.91 -15.44
N GLN A 24 -6.44 -3.20 -15.42
CA GLN A 24 -7.07 -4.20 -14.54
C GLN A 24 -6.02 -4.89 -13.66
N ARG A 25 -6.25 -4.87 -12.35
CA ARG A 25 -5.35 -5.47 -11.36
C ARG A 25 -5.66 -6.96 -11.17
N THR A 26 -4.62 -7.77 -11.03
CA THR A 26 -4.72 -9.20 -10.72
C THR A 26 -4.94 -9.43 -9.22
N THR A 27 -5.68 -10.48 -8.88
CA THR A 27 -5.86 -10.96 -7.50
C THR A 27 -4.57 -11.58 -6.94
N THR A 28 -4.38 -11.46 -5.63
CA THR A 28 -3.29 -12.02 -4.83
C THR A 28 -3.52 -13.50 -4.51
N SER A 29 -2.44 -14.29 -4.39
CA SER A 29 -2.52 -15.76 -4.30
C SER A 29 -2.34 -16.31 -2.88
N TRP A 30 -1.54 -15.67 -2.01
CA TRP A 30 -1.36 -16.11 -0.63
C TRP A 30 -2.30 -15.36 0.30
N ARG A 31 -3.19 -16.12 0.94
CA ARG A 31 -4.37 -15.61 1.69
C ARG A 31 -4.54 -16.33 3.03
N ASN A 32 -3.45 -16.79 3.65
CA ASN A 32 -3.48 -17.34 5.01
C ASN A 32 -3.56 -16.20 6.03
N TRP A 33 -3.92 -16.53 7.27
CA TRP A 33 -4.13 -15.54 8.33
C TRP A 33 -3.32 -15.87 9.57
N ILE A 34 -2.75 -14.83 10.19
CA ILE A 34 -2.30 -14.91 11.57
C ILE A 34 -3.53 -14.72 12.46
N THR A 35 -3.78 -15.68 13.34
CA THR A 35 -4.91 -15.70 14.28
C THR A 35 -4.39 -15.95 15.70
N PRO A 36 -5.08 -15.46 16.76
CA PRO A 36 -4.57 -15.54 18.13
C PRO A 36 -4.17 -16.95 18.59
N ASP A 37 -4.89 -17.97 18.13
CA ASP A 37 -4.67 -19.38 18.46
C ASP A 37 -4.00 -20.20 17.34
N GLY A 38 -3.66 -19.55 16.22
CA GLY A 38 -3.14 -20.21 15.02
C GLY A 38 -4.17 -21.05 14.26
N ALA A 39 -5.47 -20.97 14.58
CA ALA A 39 -6.50 -21.60 13.76
C ALA A 39 -6.57 -20.95 12.36
N PRO A 40 -7.11 -21.63 11.33
CA PRO A 40 -7.33 -21.02 10.03
C PRO A 40 -8.19 -19.75 10.13
N GLY A 41 -7.84 -18.72 9.36
CA GLY A 41 -8.70 -17.54 9.18
C GLY A 41 -9.84 -17.79 8.20
N PRO A 42 -10.47 -16.72 7.68
CA PRO A 42 -11.54 -16.81 6.68
C PRO A 42 -11.11 -17.52 5.38
N THR A 43 -9.82 -17.54 5.08
CA THR A 43 -9.21 -18.15 3.89
C THR A 43 -7.88 -18.82 4.22
N GLY A 44 -7.41 -19.69 3.33
CA GLY A 44 -6.10 -20.34 3.47
C GLY A 44 -6.07 -21.41 4.57
N GLU A 45 -4.87 -21.72 5.02
CA GLU A 45 -4.59 -22.73 6.03
C GLU A 45 -4.26 -22.10 7.39
N GLY A 46 -4.35 -22.89 8.46
CA GLY A 46 -3.95 -22.50 9.82
C GLY A 46 -2.46 -22.75 10.11
N GLY A 47 -2.08 -22.64 11.37
CA GLY A 47 -0.71 -22.84 11.86
C GLY A 47 0.09 -21.56 12.05
N PHE A 48 -0.53 -20.38 11.92
CA PHE A 48 0.13 -19.07 12.04
C PHE A 48 -0.33 -18.35 13.31
N ALA A 49 0.27 -18.68 14.46
CA ALA A 49 0.01 -18.02 15.73
C ALA A 49 0.90 -16.78 15.93
N PRO A 50 0.46 -15.72 16.63
CA PRO A 50 1.25 -14.53 16.90
C PRO A 50 2.46 -14.84 17.79
N GLU A 51 3.67 -14.69 17.25
CA GLU A 51 4.91 -14.95 17.99
C GLU A 51 5.94 -13.86 17.70
N SER A 52 6.54 -13.30 18.75
CA SER A 52 7.56 -12.27 18.62
C SER A 52 8.76 -12.79 17.83
N GLY A 53 9.13 -12.08 16.76
CA GLY A 53 10.28 -12.44 15.94
C GLY A 53 10.04 -13.64 15.03
N ARG A 54 8.81 -14.18 14.89
CA ARG A 54 8.48 -15.24 13.91
C ARG A 54 8.25 -14.68 12.51
N TYR A 55 7.59 -13.53 12.41
CA TYR A 55 7.16 -12.97 11.13
C TYR A 55 8.13 -11.92 10.60
N HIS A 56 8.14 -11.75 9.28
CA HIS A 56 8.94 -10.75 8.58
C HIS A 56 8.11 -10.10 7.47
N LEU A 57 8.30 -8.81 7.26
CA LEU A 57 7.55 -8.05 6.26
C LEU A 57 8.49 -7.54 5.15
N TYR A 58 8.25 -7.96 3.91
CA TYR A 58 8.90 -7.37 2.75
C TYR A 58 8.02 -6.26 2.18
N VAL A 59 8.60 -5.07 2.00
CA VAL A 59 7.87 -3.86 1.60
C VAL A 59 8.62 -3.07 0.54
N SER A 60 7.91 -2.21 -0.16
CA SER A 60 8.49 -1.01 -0.78
C SER A 60 7.95 0.20 -0.04
N LEU A 61 8.82 1.13 0.36
CA LEU A 61 8.41 2.38 1.00
C LEU A 61 7.61 3.27 0.03
N ALA A 62 7.76 3.05 -1.28
CA ALA A 62 6.99 3.73 -2.31
C ALA A 62 5.56 3.22 -2.47
N CYS A 63 5.28 1.95 -2.13
CA CYS A 63 4.01 1.30 -2.44
C CYS A 63 2.91 1.64 -1.40
N PRO A 64 1.74 2.18 -1.80
CA PRO A 64 0.67 2.52 -0.85
C PRO A 64 0.08 1.28 -0.16
N TRP A 65 0.01 0.12 -0.85
CA TRP A 65 -0.47 -1.12 -0.23
C TRP A 65 0.48 -1.63 0.85
N ALA A 66 1.79 -1.58 0.61
CA ALA A 66 2.79 -1.98 1.60
C ALA A 66 2.86 -0.99 2.76
N HIS A 67 2.68 0.31 2.46
CA HIS A 67 2.67 1.38 3.46
C HIS A 67 1.56 1.21 4.51
N ARG A 68 0.40 0.64 4.14
CA ARG A 68 -0.66 0.29 5.10
C ARG A 68 -0.17 -0.65 6.20
N ALA A 69 0.57 -1.69 5.82
CA ALA A 69 1.12 -2.65 6.77
C ALA A 69 2.21 -2.01 7.66
N LEU A 70 3.01 -1.08 7.13
CA LEU A 70 3.99 -0.32 7.92
C LEU A 70 3.33 0.59 8.96
N ILE A 71 2.25 1.27 8.58
CA ILE A 71 1.46 2.11 9.49
C ILE A 71 0.88 1.26 10.62
N PHE A 72 0.21 0.16 10.30
CA PHE A 72 -0.35 -0.72 11.33
C PHE A 72 0.76 -1.33 12.22
N ARG A 73 1.90 -1.70 11.64
CA ARG A 73 3.07 -2.15 12.40
C ARG A 73 3.54 -1.11 13.42
N ALA A 74 3.54 0.18 13.05
CA ALA A 74 3.89 1.26 13.96
C ALA A 74 2.82 1.49 15.04
N LEU A 75 1.56 1.68 14.63
CA LEU A 75 0.44 2.01 15.51
C LEU A 75 0.11 0.90 16.52
N LYS A 76 0.29 -0.36 16.12
CA LYS A 76 0.04 -1.53 16.96
C LYS A 76 1.26 -1.98 17.77
N GLY A 77 2.34 -1.20 17.77
CA GLY A 77 3.53 -1.53 18.57
C GLY A 77 4.27 -2.80 18.09
N LEU A 78 4.13 -3.17 16.81
CA LEU A 78 4.72 -4.39 16.25
C LEU A 78 6.16 -4.24 15.79
N THR A 79 6.74 -3.04 15.92
CA THR A 79 8.13 -2.76 15.54
C THR A 79 9.15 -3.76 16.11
N PRO A 80 9.14 -4.11 17.41
CA PRO A 80 10.08 -5.09 17.97
C PRO A 80 9.73 -6.55 17.65
N HIS A 81 8.56 -6.83 17.06
CA HIS A 81 8.05 -8.19 16.85
C HIS A 81 8.12 -8.65 15.39
N ILE A 82 8.05 -7.71 14.44
CA ILE A 82 8.03 -7.99 13.00
C ILE A 82 9.15 -7.18 12.35
N ASP A 83 10.17 -7.86 11.85
CA ASP A 83 11.26 -7.24 11.11
C ASP A 83 10.82 -6.85 9.69
N VAL A 84 11.54 -5.90 9.09
CA VAL A 84 11.22 -5.37 7.75
C VAL A 84 12.45 -5.41 6.84
N SER A 85 12.25 -5.92 5.62
CA SER A 85 13.14 -5.71 4.47
C SER A 85 12.47 -4.75 3.48
N ALA A 86 13.12 -3.62 3.18
CA ALA A 86 12.66 -2.69 2.16
C ALA A 86 13.40 -2.93 0.84
N VAL A 87 12.65 -3.18 -0.22
CA VAL A 87 13.19 -3.30 -1.59
C VAL A 87 13.67 -1.93 -2.10
N HIS A 88 14.52 -1.97 -3.11
CA HIS A 88 14.96 -0.79 -3.85
C HIS A 88 13.76 -0.08 -4.53
N PRO A 89 13.71 1.26 -4.61
CA PRO A 89 12.57 1.98 -5.18
C PRO A 89 12.41 1.78 -6.70
N ASP A 90 13.51 1.58 -7.43
CA ASP A 90 13.44 1.30 -8.88
C ASP A 90 12.93 -0.11 -9.13
N MET A 91 11.86 -0.23 -9.90
CA MET A 91 11.23 -1.50 -10.28
C MET A 91 11.24 -1.65 -11.81
N LEU A 92 12.32 -2.22 -12.34
CA LEU A 92 12.56 -2.34 -13.79
C LEU A 92 12.11 -3.70 -14.33
N SER A 93 12.84 -4.25 -15.31
CA SER A 93 12.55 -5.54 -15.96
C SER A 93 12.58 -6.72 -15.00
N GLU A 94 13.39 -6.63 -13.94
CA GLU A 94 13.54 -7.67 -12.92
C GLU A 94 12.49 -7.58 -11.79
N GLY A 95 11.60 -6.58 -11.85
CA GLY A 95 10.62 -6.34 -10.79
C GLY A 95 11.27 -5.69 -9.56
N TRP A 96 10.87 -6.13 -8.37
CA TRP A 96 11.40 -5.59 -7.12
C TRP A 96 12.74 -6.22 -6.77
N GLU A 97 13.74 -5.38 -6.53
CA GLU A 97 15.12 -5.78 -6.26
C GLU A 97 15.53 -5.46 -4.82
N PHE A 98 16.51 -6.20 -4.30
CA PHE A 98 17.09 -6.02 -2.97
C PHE A 98 18.47 -5.34 -3.01
N ARG A 99 18.70 -4.49 -4.02
CA ARG A 99 19.88 -3.60 -4.03
C ARG A 99 19.82 -2.61 -2.85
N THR A 100 20.99 -2.21 -2.37
CA THR A 100 21.19 -1.35 -1.18
C THR A 100 21.87 -0.02 -1.51
N ASP A 101 21.95 0.33 -2.79
CA ASP A 101 22.56 1.56 -3.31
C ASP A 101 21.64 2.79 -3.21
N PHE A 102 20.49 2.66 -2.55
CA PHE A 102 19.56 3.76 -2.26
C PHE A 102 19.29 3.85 -0.75
N PRO A 103 19.29 5.05 -0.14
CA PRO A 103 18.97 5.22 1.28
C PRO A 103 17.68 4.49 1.68
N ALA A 104 17.64 3.89 2.87
CA ALA A 104 16.53 3.10 3.39
C ALA A 104 16.15 1.81 2.61
N ALA A 105 16.73 1.54 1.43
CA ALA A 105 16.67 0.20 0.84
C ALA A 105 17.59 -0.72 1.63
N THR A 106 17.04 -1.79 2.21
CA THR A 106 17.78 -2.58 3.21
C THR A 106 18.41 -3.85 2.65
N GLY A 107 18.07 -4.18 1.41
CA GLY A 107 18.26 -5.52 0.86
C GLY A 107 17.40 -6.55 1.59
N ASP A 108 17.59 -7.82 1.23
CA ASP A 108 16.94 -8.93 1.91
C ASP A 108 17.72 -9.32 3.18
N LYS A 109 17.16 -8.97 4.34
CA LYS A 109 17.74 -9.27 5.65
C LYS A 109 17.64 -10.73 6.08
N LEU A 110 16.82 -11.56 5.41
CA LEU A 110 16.65 -12.97 5.80
C LEU A 110 17.53 -13.91 5.01
N PHE A 111 17.51 -13.80 3.68
CA PHE A 111 18.15 -14.77 2.80
C PHE A 111 19.22 -14.17 1.89
N GLY A 112 19.39 -12.85 1.90
CA GLY A 112 20.33 -12.15 1.02
C GLY A 112 20.02 -12.35 -0.47
N THR A 113 18.75 -12.62 -0.84
CA THR A 113 18.40 -12.83 -2.25
C THR A 113 18.41 -11.51 -3.03
N PRO A 114 18.70 -11.56 -4.35
CA PRO A 114 18.74 -10.35 -5.18
C PRO A 114 17.35 -9.80 -5.52
N TYR A 115 16.30 -10.63 -5.61
CA TYR A 115 14.99 -10.21 -6.09
C TYR A 115 13.86 -10.67 -5.17
N LEU A 116 12.75 -9.93 -5.15
CA LEU A 116 11.56 -10.31 -4.39
C LEU A 116 10.93 -11.62 -4.91
N ARG A 117 11.06 -11.89 -6.21
CA ARG A 117 10.55 -13.14 -6.80
C ARG A 117 11.24 -14.37 -6.20
N ASP A 118 12.47 -14.23 -5.71
CA ASP A 118 13.18 -15.34 -5.06
C ASP A 118 12.51 -15.74 -3.74
N ILE A 119 11.85 -14.79 -3.06
CA ILE A 119 11.02 -15.05 -1.89
C ILE A 119 9.76 -15.85 -2.27
N TYR A 120 9.13 -15.50 -3.39
CA TYR A 120 7.99 -16.25 -3.93
C TYR A 120 8.40 -17.67 -4.34
N LEU A 121 9.51 -17.83 -5.05
CA LEU A 121 10.04 -19.13 -5.48
C LEU A 121 10.51 -19.99 -4.30
N ARG A 122 10.89 -19.36 -3.18
CA ARG A 122 11.22 -20.07 -1.94
C ARG A 122 9.96 -20.66 -1.28
N ALA A 123 8.83 -19.95 -1.34
CA ALA A 123 7.55 -20.49 -0.84
C ALA A 123 6.97 -21.56 -1.78
N ASP A 124 7.07 -21.35 -3.09
CA ASP A 124 6.62 -22.31 -4.11
C ASP A 124 7.51 -22.19 -5.37
N PRO A 125 8.34 -23.22 -5.69
CA PRO A 125 9.19 -23.22 -6.88
C PRO A 125 8.42 -23.14 -8.20
N LYS A 126 7.11 -23.41 -8.20
CA LYS A 126 6.21 -23.32 -9.36
C LYS A 126 5.24 -22.14 -9.26
N ALA A 127 5.53 -21.18 -8.37
CA ALA A 127 4.71 -20.00 -8.18
C ALA A 127 4.32 -19.35 -9.51
N SER A 128 3.05 -19.00 -9.63
CA SER A 128 2.50 -18.27 -10.76
C SER A 128 1.72 -17.06 -10.27
N GLY A 129 1.88 -15.92 -10.95
CA GLY A 129 1.22 -14.67 -10.60
C GLY A 129 2.17 -13.48 -10.48
N ARG A 130 1.62 -12.34 -10.05
CA ARG A 130 2.39 -11.11 -9.85
C ARG A 130 3.22 -11.20 -8.57
N VAL A 131 4.46 -10.73 -8.64
CA VAL A 131 5.36 -10.59 -7.50
C VAL A 131 5.17 -9.20 -6.91
N THR A 132 4.41 -9.11 -5.82
CA THR A 132 3.93 -7.84 -5.25
C THR A 132 4.47 -7.60 -3.85
N VAL A 133 4.44 -6.34 -3.41
CA VAL A 133 4.59 -5.97 -2.00
C VAL A 133 3.24 -5.45 -1.46
N PRO A 134 2.92 -5.63 -0.17
CA PRO A 134 3.74 -6.29 0.85
C PRO A 134 3.73 -7.82 0.75
N VAL A 135 4.72 -8.47 1.36
CA VAL A 135 4.73 -9.91 1.64
C VAL A 135 4.95 -10.12 3.13
N LEU A 136 4.00 -10.77 3.79
CA LEU A 136 4.12 -11.25 5.16
C LEU A 136 4.65 -12.68 5.15
N TRP A 137 5.86 -12.85 5.65
CA TRP A 137 6.63 -14.08 5.61
C TRP A 137 6.69 -14.74 6.98
N ASP A 138 6.53 -16.07 7.03
CA ASP A 138 6.74 -16.88 8.22
C ASP A 138 8.14 -17.50 8.19
N LYS A 139 9.00 -17.12 9.15
CA LYS A 139 10.36 -17.65 9.27
C LYS A 139 10.41 -19.10 9.74
N GLN A 140 9.39 -19.58 10.47
CA GLN A 140 9.35 -20.95 10.97
C GLN A 140 8.89 -21.93 9.89
N GLN A 141 7.78 -21.62 9.21
CA GLN A 141 7.27 -22.46 8.13
C GLN A 141 7.96 -22.23 6.78
N ASN A 142 8.80 -21.20 6.67
CA ASN A 142 9.53 -20.84 5.46
C ASN A 142 8.59 -20.67 4.25
N THR A 143 7.49 -19.94 4.47
CA THR A 143 6.47 -19.68 3.45
C THR A 143 5.87 -18.27 3.59
N ILE A 144 5.13 -17.85 2.57
CA ILE A 144 4.35 -16.63 2.59
C ILE A 144 3.03 -16.90 3.34
N VAL A 145 2.76 -16.10 4.38
CA VAL A 145 1.45 -16.07 5.04
C VAL A 145 0.45 -15.38 4.13
N SER A 146 0.74 -14.14 3.75
CA SER A 146 -0.15 -13.33 2.91
C SER A 146 0.63 -12.32 2.09
N ASN A 147 0.14 -12.05 0.88
CA ASN A 147 0.53 -10.87 0.08
C ASN A 147 -0.66 -9.94 -0.18
N GLU A 148 -1.73 -10.05 0.61
CA GLU A 148 -2.92 -9.20 0.56
C GLU A 148 -2.89 -8.13 1.66
N SER A 149 -2.61 -6.88 1.27
CA SER A 149 -2.46 -5.76 2.22
C SER A 149 -3.68 -5.54 3.12
N ALA A 150 -4.90 -5.73 2.62
CA ALA A 150 -6.12 -5.49 3.38
C ALA A 150 -6.32 -6.54 4.49
N GLU A 151 -5.87 -7.76 4.27
CA GLU A 151 -5.92 -8.83 5.27
C GLU A 151 -4.79 -8.68 6.27
N ILE A 152 -3.57 -8.35 5.80
CA ILE A 152 -2.40 -8.14 6.67
C ILE A 152 -2.68 -7.07 7.73
N ILE A 153 -3.29 -5.94 7.37
CA ILE A 153 -3.62 -4.91 8.37
C ILE A 153 -4.65 -5.38 9.39
N ARG A 154 -5.59 -6.26 9.01
CA ARG A 154 -6.55 -6.85 9.94
C ARG A 154 -5.91 -7.88 10.86
N MET A 155 -4.94 -8.65 10.38
CA MET A 155 -4.11 -9.50 11.23
C MET A 155 -3.34 -8.65 12.26
N PHE A 156 -2.69 -7.58 11.80
CA PHE A 156 -1.95 -6.68 12.71
C PHE A 156 -2.86 -5.93 13.69
N ASN A 157 -4.12 -5.68 13.30
CA ASN A 157 -5.08 -4.97 14.13
C ASN A 157 -5.42 -5.70 15.44
N SER A 158 -5.43 -7.04 15.46
CA SER A 158 -5.87 -7.77 16.65
C SER A 158 -5.08 -9.04 16.99
N ALA A 159 -4.40 -9.68 16.03
CA ALA A 159 -3.78 -10.98 16.30
C ALA A 159 -2.63 -10.91 17.32
N PHE A 160 -2.03 -9.73 17.53
CA PHE A 160 -0.87 -9.53 18.41
C PHE A 160 -1.20 -8.73 19.67
N ASP A 161 -2.48 -8.57 20.02
CA ASP A 161 -2.90 -7.73 21.14
C ASP A 161 -2.34 -8.25 22.47
N GLU A 162 -2.39 -9.57 22.71
CA GLU A 162 -1.81 -10.19 23.92
C GLU A 162 -0.29 -10.01 23.99
N LEU A 163 0.40 -9.98 22.85
CA LEU A 163 1.85 -9.83 22.79
C LEU A 163 2.29 -8.39 23.05
N THR A 164 1.53 -7.42 22.55
CA THR A 164 1.89 -5.99 22.58
C THR A 164 1.25 -5.22 23.73
N GLY A 165 0.16 -5.75 24.31
CA GLY A 165 -0.72 -5.02 25.23
C GLY A 165 -1.46 -3.83 24.59
N ASN A 166 -1.43 -3.71 23.26
CA ASN A 166 -2.04 -2.61 22.53
C ASN A 166 -3.40 -3.03 21.97
N GLU A 167 -4.48 -2.56 22.58
CA GLU A 167 -5.86 -2.90 22.20
C GLU A 167 -6.50 -1.86 21.26
N LEU A 168 -5.72 -0.99 20.62
CA LEU A 168 -6.27 -0.08 19.60
C LEU A 168 -6.89 -0.89 18.46
N ASP A 169 -8.15 -0.60 18.16
CA ASP A 169 -8.92 -1.32 17.14
C ASP A 169 -9.43 -0.36 16.06
N PHE A 170 -8.87 -0.53 14.85
CA PHE A 170 -9.18 0.22 13.64
C PHE A 170 -10.23 -0.48 12.76
N TRP A 171 -10.73 -1.66 13.15
CA TRP A 171 -11.80 -2.39 12.44
C TRP A 171 -12.87 -2.94 13.41
N PRO A 172 -13.47 -2.07 14.25
CA PRO A 172 -14.42 -2.48 15.27
C PRO A 172 -15.73 -2.98 14.67
N GLU A 173 -16.30 -4.00 15.31
CA GLU A 173 -17.46 -4.74 14.80
C GLU A 173 -18.64 -3.84 14.42
N ASN A 174 -18.95 -2.85 15.27
CA ASN A 174 -20.08 -1.94 15.08
C ASN A 174 -19.90 -0.96 13.91
N LEU A 175 -18.67 -0.76 13.40
CA LEU A 175 -18.41 0.11 12.24
C LEU A 175 -18.10 -0.66 10.96
N ARG A 176 -17.97 -2.00 11.01
CA ARG A 176 -17.59 -2.80 9.83
C ARG A 176 -18.47 -2.53 8.59
N PRO A 177 -19.81 -2.47 8.67
CA PRO A 177 -20.62 -2.18 7.49
C PRO A 177 -20.30 -0.84 6.84
N GLN A 178 -20.07 0.20 7.64
CA GLN A 178 -19.71 1.53 7.16
C GLN A 178 -18.28 1.53 6.58
N ILE A 179 -17.33 0.90 7.27
CA ILE A 179 -15.95 0.74 6.81
C ILE A 179 -15.91 0.03 5.46
N GLU A 180 -16.65 -1.06 5.26
CA GLU A 180 -16.67 -1.77 3.98
C GLU A 180 -17.26 -0.93 2.83
N ALA A 181 -18.32 -0.16 3.10
CA ALA A 181 -18.91 0.74 2.11
C ALA A 181 -17.90 1.84 1.69
N LEU A 182 -17.24 2.46 2.66
CA LEU A 182 -16.19 3.46 2.42
C LEU A 182 -15.03 2.84 1.62
N ASN A 183 -14.51 1.70 2.11
CA ASN A 183 -13.39 0.99 1.51
C ASN A 183 -13.63 0.57 0.07
N THR A 184 -14.86 0.15 -0.26
CA THR A 184 -15.25 -0.25 -1.62
C THR A 184 -15.15 0.93 -2.57
N ARG A 185 -15.81 2.06 -2.22
CA ARG A 185 -15.75 3.28 -3.04
C ARG A 185 -14.33 3.83 -3.13
N ILE A 186 -13.66 4.02 -1.99
CA ILE A 186 -12.29 4.56 -1.92
C ILE A 186 -11.32 3.68 -2.70
N TYR A 187 -11.41 2.35 -2.61
CA TYR A 187 -10.55 1.48 -3.40
C TYR A 187 -10.80 1.67 -4.90
N ASP A 188 -12.05 1.58 -5.34
CA ASP A 188 -12.39 1.56 -6.76
C ASP A 188 -12.10 2.88 -7.46
N THR A 189 -12.50 4.00 -6.84
CA THR A 189 -12.47 5.33 -7.45
C THR A 189 -11.26 6.16 -7.03
N VAL A 190 -10.61 5.88 -5.90
CA VAL A 190 -9.48 6.67 -5.40
C VAL A 190 -8.17 5.89 -5.42
N ASN A 191 -8.02 4.85 -4.58
CA ASN A 191 -6.75 4.12 -4.47
C ASN A 191 -6.36 3.46 -5.79
N ASN A 192 -7.30 2.81 -6.47
CA ASN A 192 -7.09 2.22 -7.78
C ASN A 192 -7.45 3.21 -8.90
N GLY A 193 -8.30 4.20 -8.65
CA GLY A 193 -8.68 5.22 -9.63
C GLY A 193 -7.51 6.02 -10.17
N VAL A 194 -6.57 6.44 -9.31
CA VAL A 194 -5.34 7.13 -9.78
C VAL A 194 -4.48 6.24 -10.70
N TYR A 195 -4.49 4.91 -10.48
CA TYR A 195 -3.80 3.96 -11.36
C TYR A 195 -4.58 3.75 -12.67
N LYS A 196 -5.91 3.65 -12.61
CA LYS A 196 -6.77 3.56 -13.81
C LYS A 196 -6.54 4.76 -14.73
N ALA A 197 -6.50 5.98 -14.18
CA ALA A 197 -6.19 7.19 -14.93
C ALA A 197 -4.74 7.21 -15.44
N GLY A 198 -3.76 6.95 -14.55
CA GLY A 198 -2.35 7.05 -14.89
C GLY A 198 -1.87 6.04 -15.95
N PHE A 199 -2.45 4.84 -15.98
CA PHE A 199 -2.10 3.76 -16.90
C PHE A 199 -3.08 3.61 -18.06
N ALA A 200 -4.07 4.50 -18.21
CA ALA A 200 -4.94 4.50 -19.38
C ALA A 200 -4.12 4.73 -20.65
N THR A 201 -4.38 3.92 -21.68
CA THR A 201 -3.73 4.05 -23.00
C THR A 201 -4.63 4.69 -24.06
N THR A 202 -5.87 5.04 -23.70
CA THR A 202 -6.84 5.76 -24.53
C THR A 202 -7.44 6.94 -23.75
N GLN A 203 -7.89 7.97 -24.48
CA GLN A 203 -8.53 9.14 -23.86
C GLN A 203 -9.83 8.73 -23.13
N ASP A 204 -10.66 7.88 -23.74
CA ASP A 204 -11.92 7.42 -23.14
C ASP A 204 -11.69 6.67 -21.81
N ALA A 205 -10.67 5.80 -21.74
CA ALA A 205 -10.35 5.07 -20.51
C ALA A 205 -9.81 6.01 -19.40
N TYR A 206 -9.07 7.06 -19.79
CA TYR A 206 -8.64 8.10 -18.87
C TYR A 206 -9.83 8.91 -18.35
N ASP A 207 -10.72 9.35 -19.24
CA ASP A 207 -11.91 10.14 -18.89
C ASP A 207 -12.90 9.36 -18.01
N GLU A 208 -13.06 8.06 -18.28
CA GLU A 208 -13.84 7.11 -17.44
C GLU A 208 -13.28 7.00 -16.02
N ALA A 209 -11.96 7.08 -15.85
CA ALA A 209 -11.30 6.95 -14.55
C ALA A 209 -11.22 8.27 -13.77
N ILE A 210 -10.96 9.38 -14.47
CA ILE A 210 -10.60 10.64 -13.83
C ILE A 210 -11.81 11.37 -13.22
N GLY A 211 -12.99 11.27 -13.83
CA GLY A 211 -14.24 11.82 -13.30
C GLY A 211 -14.58 11.24 -11.92
N PRO A 212 -14.79 9.91 -11.80
CA PRO A 212 -15.12 9.25 -10.54
C PRO A 212 -14.10 9.47 -9.41
N LEU A 213 -12.81 9.58 -9.75
CA LEU A 213 -11.76 9.93 -8.79
C LEU A 213 -12.07 11.26 -8.11
N PHE A 214 -12.29 12.27 -8.93
CA PHE A 214 -12.47 13.63 -8.47
C PHE A 214 -13.85 13.86 -7.82
N ASP A 215 -14.90 13.20 -8.30
CA ASP A 215 -16.20 13.15 -7.61
C ASP A 215 -16.08 12.52 -6.22
N SER A 216 -15.18 11.54 -6.06
CA SER A 216 -14.91 10.92 -4.77
C SER A 216 -14.04 11.80 -3.87
N LEU A 217 -13.09 12.58 -4.41
CA LEU A 217 -12.35 13.57 -3.63
C LEU A 217 -13.26 14.70 -3.12
N ASP A 218 -14.19 15.18 -3.95
CA ASP A 218 -15.18 16.19 -3.53
C ASP A 218 -16.10 15.63 -2.44
N TRP A 219 -16.58 14.39 -2.59
CA TRP A 219 -17.37 13.72 -1.55
C TRP A 219 -16.59 13.49 -0.24
N LEU A 220 -15.31 13.12 -0.32
CA LEU A 220 -14.45 12.95 0.87
C LEU A 220 -14.19 14.28 1.57
N GLU A 221 -14.00 15.35 0.82
CA GLU A 221 -13.88 16.72 1.34
C GLU A 221 -15.14 17.12 2.13
N ASP A 222 -16.32 16.92 1.55
CA ASP A 222 -17.60 17.20 2.22
C ASP A 222 -17.78 16.34 3.47
N LEU A 223 -17.45 15.04 3.40
CA LEU A 223 -17.52 14.13 4.54
C LEU A 223 -16.62 14.59 5.70
N LEU A 224 -15.38 14.98 5.40
CA LEU A 224 -14.38 15.43 6.37
C LEU A 224 -14.60 16.88 6.84
N SER A 225 -15.51 17.63 6.22
CA SER A 225 -15.98 18.92 6.71
C SER A 225 -16.93 18.77 7.91
N GLN A 226 -17.63 17.63 7.99
CA GLN A 226 -18.62 17.34 9.03
C GLN A 226 -18.07 16.42 10.12
N ASN A 227 -17.03 15.64 9.81
CA ASN A 227 -16.50 14.59 10.67
C ASN A 227 -14.99 14.73 10.79
N ARG A 228 -14.43 14.32 11.93
CA ARG A 228 -12.98 14.30 12.12
C ARG A 228 -12.31 13.25 11.24
N TYR A 229 -12.91 12.07 11.14
CA TYR A 229 -12.46 10.90 10.37
C TYR A 229 -13.61 10.35 9.50
N LEU A 230 -13.31 9.40 8.62
CA LEU A 230 -14.27 8.92 7.61
C LEU A 230 -15.53 8.26 8.21
N THR A 231 -15.44 7.75 9.44
CA THR A 231 -16.57 7.15 10.17
C THR A 231 -17.09 8.01 11.32
N GLY A 232 -16.74 9.30 11.39
CA GLY A 232 -17.15 10.18 12.48
C GLY A 232 -15.97 10.66 13.32
N ASP A 233 -15.98 10.35 14.60
CA ASP A 233 -14.96 10.71 15.59
C ASP A 233 -13.90 9.63 15.84
N ARG A 234 -14.13 8.41 15.33
CA ARG A 234 -13.22 7.27 15.44
C ARG A 234 -12.43 7.05 14.16
N LEU A 235 -11.11 6.95 14.31
CA LEU A 235 -10.17 6.59 13.24
C LEU A 235 -10.25 5.08 12.94
N THR A 236 -10.26 4.71 11.66
CA THR A 236 -10.45 3.31 11.22
C THR A 236 -9.45 2.91 10.14
N GLU A 237 -9.46 1.64 9.73
CA GLU A 237 -8.67 1.17 8.59
C GLU A 237 -9.03 1.89 7.28
N ALA A 238 -10.26 2.43 7.15
CA ALA A 238 -10.65 3.20 5.96
C ALA A 238 -9.81 4.48 5.85
N ASP A 239 -9.57 5.16 6.97
CA ASP A 239 -8.75 6.36 7.03
C ASP A 239 -7.31 6.05 6.59
N TRP A 240 -6.72 5.00 7.15
CA TRP A 240 -5.35 4.59 6.81
C TRP A 240 -5.21 4.12 5.36
N ARG A 241 -6.23 3.43 4.83
CA ARG A 241 -6.26 3.02 3.41
C ARG A 241 -6.31 4.22 2.48
N LEU A 242 -7.05 5.27 2.83
CA LEU A 242 -7.09 6.54 2.09
C LEU A 242 -5.78 7.34 2.22
N PHE A 243 -5.23 7.42 3.44
CA PHE A 243 -4.06 8.23 3.76
C PHE A 243 -2.86 7.88 2.88
N THR A 244 -2.63 6.58 2.69
CA THR A 244 -1.54 6.10 1.84
C THR A 244 -1.63 6.58 0.39
N THR A 245 -2.82 6.86 -0.12
CA THR A 245 -3.02 7.51 -1.42
C THR A 245 -2.85 9.02 -1.32
N MET A 246 -3.44 9.67 -0.32
CA MET A 246 -3.39 11.14 -0.19
C MET A 246 -1.96 11.67 -0.01
N VAL A 247 -1.13 11.02 0.81
CA VAL A 247 0.28 11.42 1.00
C VAL A 247 1.13 11.31 -0.28
N ARG A 248 0.66 10.58 -1.30
CA ARG A 248 1.30 10.43 -2.62
C ARG A 248 0.65 11.30 -3.70
N PHE A 249 -0.46 11.97 -3.40
CA PHE A 249 -1.27 12.62 -4.42
C PHE A 249 -0.52 13.78 -5.08
N ASP A 250 -0.13 14.80 -4.30
CA ASP A 250 0.58 15.96 -4.83
C ASP A 250 2.00 15.63 -5.33
N PRO A 251 2.83 14.82 -4.62
CA PRO A 251 4.18 14.51 -5.07
C PRO A 251 4.27 13.58 -6.29
N VAL A 252 3.20 12.86 -6.62
CA VAL A 252 3.20 11.86 -7.70
C VAL A 252 1.93 11.94 -8.54
N TYR A 253 0.78 11.57 -8.01
CA TYR A 253 -0.40 11.26 -8.83
C TYR A 253 -0.92 12.46 -9.62
N HIS A 254 -0.84 13.64 -9.03
CA HIS A 254 -1.24 14.89 -9.67
C HIS A 254 -0.54 15.06 -11.02
N THR A 255 0.79 14.95 -11.05
CA THR A 255 1.58 15.17 -12.26
C THR A 255 1.79 13.87 -13.07
N HIS A 256 2.33 12.83 -12.43
CA HIS A 256 2.73 11.58 -13.10
C HIS A 256 1.54 10.84 -13.70
N PHE A 257 0.44 10.75 -12.95
CA PHE A 257 -0.80 10.08 -13.40
C PHE A 257 -1.82 11.06 -13.97
N LYS A 258 -1.44 12.32 -14.20
CA LYS A 258 -2.30 13.37 -14.75
C LYS A 258 -3.59 13.59 -13.94
N CYS A 259 -3.59 13.28 -12.64
CA CYS A 259 -4.73 13.53 -11.77
C CYS A 259 -4.77 15.02 -11.35
N ASN A 260 -4.87 15.93 -12.31
CA ASN A 260 -4.46 17.33 -12.18
C ASN A 260 -5.59 18.37 -12.26
N ARG A 261 -6.84 17.99 -12.01
CA ARG A 261 -7.95 18.96 -11.92
C ARG A 261 -7.77 19.92 -10.74
N LYS A 262 -7.24 19.40 -9.63
CA LYS A 262 -7.07 20.11 -8.36
C LYS A 262 -6.00 19.40 -7.51
N TRP A 263 -5.13 20.15 -6.85
CA TRP A 263 -4.15 19.62 -5.89
C TRP A 263 -4.84 19.22 -4.59
N LEU A 264 -4.28 18.27 -3.85
CA LEU A 264 -4.75 17.86 -2.53
C LEU A 264 -4.79 19.04 -1.56
N ARG A 265 -3.75 19.89 -1.56
CA ARG A 265 -3.67 21.11 -0.73
C ARG A 265 -4.79 22.14 -0.98
N GLU A 266 -5.52 22.03 -2.08
CA GLU A 266 -6.65 22.91 -2.38
C GLU A 266 -7.98 22.37 -1.79
N TYR A 267 -7.97 21.20 -1.16
CA TYR A 267 -9.06 20.62 -0.40
C TYR A 267 -8.81 20.83 1.10
N PRO A 268 -9.37 21.88 1.74
CA PRO A 268 -8.97 22.26 3.09
C PRO A 268 -9.19 21.15 4.13
N ASN A 269 -10.28 20.37 4.05
CA ASN A 269 -10.55 19.30 5.01
C ASN A 269 -9.67 18.09 4.75
N LEU A 270 -9.54 17.62 3.50
CA LEU A 270 -8.63 16.54 3.12
C LEU A 270 -7.16 16.87 3.40
N TRP A 271 -6.75 18.12 3.16
CA TRP A 271 -5.39 18.58 3.41
C TRP A 271 -5.07 18.64 4.91
N GLY A 272 -5.99 19.20 5.70
CA GLY A 272 -5.90 19.14 7.16
C GLY A 272 -5.87 17.69 7.65
N TRP A 273 -6.75 16.83 7.14
CA TRP A 273 -6.87 15.44 7.56
C TRP A 273 -5.61 14.65 7.23
N THR A 274 -5.03 14.84 6.04
CA THR A 274 -3.80 14.14 5.64
C THR A 274 -2.63 14.55 6.55
N ARG A 275 -2.51 15.84 6.89
CA ARG A 275 -1.49 16.33 7.84
C ARG A 275 -1.71 15.83 9.25
N GLU A 276 -2.96 15.80 9.74
CA GLU A 276 -3.30 15.23 11.05
C GLU A 276 -2.81 13.78 11.14
N LEU A 277 -3.12 12.95 10.15
CA LEU A 277 -2.72 11.54 10.12
C LEU A 277 -1.20 11.39 10.00
N TYR A 278 -0.54 12.24 9.20
CA TYR A 278 0.93 12.26 9.10
C TYR A 278 1.60 12.57 10.44
N GLN A 279 1.00 13.48 11.22
CA GLN A 279 1.52 13.95 12.51
C GLN A 279 1.21 12.99 13.67
N MET A 280 0.44 11.92 13.44
CA MET A 280 0.22 10.91 14.47
C MET A 280 1.56 10.23 14.86
N PRO A 281 1.79 9.97 16.16
CA PRO A 281 3.04 9.38 16.62
C PRO A 281 3.41 8.10 15.87
N GLY A 282 4.62 8.09 15.28
CA GLY A 282 5.16 6.95 14.53
C GLY A 282 4.82 6.93 13.04
N VAL A 283 3.82 7.69 12.56
CA VAL A 283 3.37 7.64 11.16
C VAL A 283 4.34 8.36 10.22
N ALA A 284 4.84 9.53 10.57
CA ALA A 284 5.83 10.25 9.75
C ALA A 284 7.06 9.38 9.42
N GLY A 285 7.48 8.51 10.36
CA GLY A 285 8.60 7.58 10.17
C GLY A 285 8.34 6.45 9.17
N THR A 286 7.10 6.25 8.70
CA THR A 286 6.77 5.27 7.67
C THR A 286 6.73 5.87 6.26
N VAL A 287 6.87 7.20 6.14
CA VAL A 287 6.79 7.93 4.86
C VAL A 287 8.19 8.29 4.38
N ASP A 288 8.60 7.70 3.26
CA ASP A 288 9.85 8.04 2.58
C ASP A 288 9.53 8.66 1.21
N PHE A 289 9.60 9.99 1.14
CA PHE A 289 9.27 10.73 -0.09
C PHE A 289 10.27 10.48 -1.21
N ASP A 290 11.53 10.19 -0.90
CA ASP A 290 12.55 9.90 -1.91
C ASP A 290 12.25 8.57 -2.60
N HIS A 291 11.92 7.52 -1.84
CA HIS A 291 11.42 6.26 -2.38
C HIS A 291 10.15 6.46 -3.19
N ILE A 292 9.16 7.16 -2.64
CA ILE A 292 7.88 7.43 -3.31
C ILE A 292 8.12 8.10 -4.66
N VAL A 293 8.73 9.28 -4.67
CA VAL A 293 8.87 10.09 -5.88
C VAL A 293 9.74 9.36 -6.90
N ARG A 294 10.87 8.79 -6.47
CA ARG A 294 11.76 8.04 -7.36
C ARG A 294 11.06 6.85 -8.00
N HIS A 295 10.39 6.00 -7.21
CA HIS A 295 9.77 4.79 -7.72
C HIS A 295 8.82 5.08 -8.88
N TYR A 296 7.89 6.02 -8.71
CA TYR A 296 6.87 6.26 -9.72
C TYR A 296 7.44 6.91 -10.98
N HIS A 297 8.31 7.91 -10.83
CA HIS A 297 8.85 8.63 -11.98
C HIS A 297 9.94 7.84 -12.72
N TYR A 298 10.71 7.03 -12.01
CA TYR A 298 11.80 6.26 -12.61
C TYR A 298 11.35 4.91 -13.15
N SER A 299 10.38 4.23 -12.52
CA SER A 299 10.02 2.84 -12.89
C SER A 299 8.99 2.74 -14.02
N HIS A 300 8.17 3.76 -14.23
CA HIS A 300 7.09 3.74 -15.22
C HIS A 300 7.52 4.40 -16.54
N ASP A 301 8.41 3.75 -17.28
CA ASP A 301 8.90 4.25 -18.57
C ASP A 301 7.80 4.39 -19.64
N THR A 302 6.73 3.60 -19.55
CA THR A 302 5.54 3.74 -20.41
C THR A 302 4.80 5.07 -20.22
N ILE A 303 4.95 5.73 -19.07
CA ILE A 303 4.35 7.04 -18.77
C ILE A 303 5.41 8.16 -18.86
N ASN A 304 6.62 7.89 -18.37
CA ASN A 304 7.72 8.83 -18.29
C ASN A 304 9.00 8.21 -18.88
N PRO A 305 9.14 8.16 -20.23
CA PRO A 305 10.21 7.42 -20.90
C PRO A 305 11.61 7.95 -20.58
N ASN A 306 11.72 9.24 -20.29
CA ASN A 306 13.00 9.88 -19.93
C ASN A 306 13.36 9.70 -18.45
N ARG A 307 12.47 9.08 -17.63
CA ARG A 307 12.69 8.81 -16.20
C ARG A 307 13.05 10.05 -15.38
N ILE A 308 12.61 11.22 -15.84
CA ILE A 308 12.87 12.50 -15.19
C ILE A 308 12.05 12.55 -13.90
N ILE A 309 12.72 12.88 -12.80
CA ILE A 309 12.10 13.07 -11.49
C ILE A 309 11.79 14.57 -11.34
N PRO A 310 10.52 14.98 -11.12
CA PRO A 310 10.17 16.38 -10.94
C PRO A 310 10.73 16.91 -9.62
N ILE A 311 11.01 18.21 -9.58
CA ILE A 311 11.49 18.88 -8.35
C ILE A 311 10.44 18.86 -7.22
N ASN A 312 9.15 18.73 -7.57
CA ASN A 312 8.00 18.76 -6.67
C ASN A 312 7.87 20.04 -5.80
N PRO A 313 6.66 20.36 -5.30
CA PRO A 313 6.52 21.41 -4.29
C PRO A 313 7.19 20.98 -2.97
N VAL A 314 7.79 21.94 -2.27
CA VAL A 314 8.22 21.74 -0.87
C VAL A 314 6.99 21.84 0.02
N ILE A 315 6.68 20.75 0.70
CA ILE A 315 5.50 20.62 1.56
C ILE A 315 5.95 20.49 3.01
N ASP A 316 5.47 21.39 3.88
CA ASP A 316 5.60 21.22 5.33
C ASP A 316 4.46 20.33 5.85
N TRP A 317 4.74 19.05 5.99
CA TRP A 317 3.78 18.07 6.52
C TRP A 317 3.53 18.20 8.03
N MET A 318 4.37 18.96 8.74
CA MET A 318 4.25 19.22 10.19
C MET A 318 3.53 20.54 10.50
N GLU A 319 3.13 21.30 9.48
CA GLU A 319 2.31 22.49 9.64
C GLU A 319 0.99 22.13 10.39
N PRO A 320 0.55 22.96 11.37
CA PRO A 320 -0.68 22.68 12.11
C PRO A 320 -1.88 22.39 11.21
N HIS A 321 -2.54 21.26 11.48
CA HIS A 321 -3.62 20.75 10.63
C HIS A 321 -4.99 21.41 10.85
N GLY A 322 -5.21 22.01 12.03
CA GLY A 322 -6.44 22.76 12.34
C GLY A 322 -7.71 21.92 12.51
N ARG A 323 -7.59 20.61 12.78
CA ARG A 323 -8.73 19.67 12.95
C ARG A 323 -9.00 19.27 14.40
N GLY A 324 -8.56 20.11 15.35
CA GLY A 324 -8.63 19.88 16.80
C GLY A 324 -10.02 20.07 17.37
#